data_AF-A0A535RR24-F1
#
_entry.id   AF-A0A535RR24-F1
#
_cell.length_a   1.000
_cell.length_b   1.000
_cell.length_c   1.000
_cell.angle_alpha   90.00
_cell.angle_beta   90.00
_cell.angle_gamma   90.00
#
_symmetry.space_group_name_H-M   'P 1'
#
loop_
_entity.id
_entity.type
_entity.pdbx_description
1 polymer ?
#
loop_
_entity_poly.entity_id
_entity_poly.type
_entity_poly.pdbx_seq_one_letter_code
_entity_poly.pdbx_strand_id
1 'polypeptide(L)'
;MEQQQLVMLDQELSRLESEYRRRDSGNIPADRYSPFNEAALLHSQSLERNLLALLKRHGFTDLREKKILDVGCGNGGNLLHFLGYGAQSTNLFG
;
A
#
# COMPACT_ATOMS: atom_id res chain seq x y z
N MET A 1 -27.77 18.77 2.73
CA MET A 1 -26.49 18.31 2.19
C MET A 1 -25.67 17.59 3.26
N GLU A 2 -25.46 18.19 4.43
CA GLU A 2 -24.65 17.60 5.52
C GLU A 2 -25.19 16.26 6.05
N GLN A 3 -26.52 16.14 6.28
CA GLN A 3 -27.13 14.88 6.70
C GLN A 3 -27.04 13.75 5.65
N GLN A 4 -27.11 14.08 4.36
CA GLN A 4 -26.95 13.07 3.29
C GLN A 4 -25.50 12.59 3.19
N GLN A 5 -24.53 13.47 3.42
CA GLN A 5 -23.11 13.15 3.42
C GLN A 5 -22.74 12.25 4.60
N LEU A 6 -23.32 12.49 5.79
CA LEU A 6 -23.18 11.63 6.96
C LEU A 6 -23.74 10.22 6.71
N VAL A 7 -24.94 10.13 6.13
CA VAL A 7 -25.56 8.83 5.80
C VAL A 7 -24.74 8.04 4.77
N MET A 8 -24.18 8.69 3.75
CA MET A 8 -23.27 8.01 2.80
C MET A 8 -21.99 7.52 3.47
N LEU A 9 -21.43 8.30 4.40
CA LEU A 9 -20.23 7.91 5.13
C LEU A 9 -20.49 6.67 5.99
N ASP A 10 -21.59 6.63 6.73
CA ASP A 10 -21.95 5.48 7.57
C ASP A 10 -22.20 4.21 6.74
N GLN A 11 -22.80 4.36 5.55
CA GLN A 11 -22.99 3.26 4.60
C GLN A 11 -21.66 2.73 4.07
N GLU A 12 -20.73 3.62 3.69
CA GLU A 12 -19.41 3.22 3.22
C GLU A 12 -18.56 2.58 4.33
N LEU A 13 -18.61 3.10 5.55
CA LEU A 13 -17.94 2.49 6.70
C LEU A 13 -18.46 1.07 6.95
N SER A 14 -19.79 0.90 6.93
CA SER A 14 -20.43 -0.42 7.09
C SER A 14 -20.01 -1.40 5.99
N ARG A 15 -19.91 -0.92 4.75
CA ARG A 15 -19.43 -1.70 3.60
C ARG A 15 -17.97 -2.11 3.79
N LEU A 16 -17.10 -1.18 4.20
CA LEU A 16 -15.68 -1.45 4.44
C LEU A 16 -15.50 -2.51 5.53
N GLU A 17 -16.21 -2.38 6.66
CA GLU A 17 -16.15 -3.37 7.74
C GLU A 17 -16.54 -4.77 7.27
N SER A 18 -17.63 -4.89 6.51
CA SER A 18 -18.09 -6.17 5.97
C SER A 18 -17.03 -6.81 5.06
N GLU A 19 -16.40 -6.02 4.21
CA GLU A 19 -15.34 -6.50 3.30
C GLU A 19 -14.08 -6.95 4.07
N TYR A 20 -13.67 -6.23 5.11
CA TYR A 20 -12.54 -6.67 5.94
C TYR A 20 -12.86 -7.97 6.69
N ARG A 21 -14.06 -8.10 7.29
CA ARG A 21 -14.49 -9.37 7.91
C ARG A 21 -14.50 -10.53 6.93
N ARG A 22 -14.94 -10.30 5.68
CA ARG A 22 -14.93 -11.31 4.61
C ARG A 22 -13.51 -11.74 4.24
N ARG A 23 -12.55 -10.81 4.25
CA ARG A 23 -11.13 -11.12 3.98
C ARG A 23 -10.51 -11.93 5.11
N ASP A 24 -10.86 -11.61 6.36
CA ASP A 24 -10.36 -12.29 7.55
C ASP A 24 -11.00 -13.67 7.77
N SER A 25 -12.11 -13.98 7.10
CA SER A 25 -12.83 -15.25 7.23
C SER A 25 -12.07 -16.48 6.70
N GLY A 26 -10.79 -16.35 6.32
CA GLY A 26 -9.94 -17.46 5.87
C GLY A 26 -10.17 -17.93 4.43
N ASN A 27 -11.07 -17.29 3.68
CA ASN A 27 -11.30 -17.60 2.25
C ASN A 27 -10.18 -17.11 1.33
N ILE A 28 -9.17 -16.43 1.89
CA ILE A 28 -8.04 -15.86 1.18
C ILE A 28 -6.77 -16.48 1.76
N PRO A 29 -5.86 -17.03 0.93
CA PRO A 29 -4.61 -17.60 1.39
C PRO A 29 -3.79 -16.57 2.18
N ALA A 30 -3.38 -16.94 3.39
CA ALA A 30 -2.59 -16.07 4.26
C ALA A 30 -1.20 -15.76 3.69
N ASP A 31 -0.68 -16.65 2.84
CA ASP A 31 0.62 -16.58 2.18
C ASP A 31 0.59 -15.90 0.80
N ARG A 32 -0.54 -15.33 0.38
CA ARG A 32 -0.71 -14.70 -0.96
C ARG A 32 0.31 -13.60 -1.28
N TYR A 33 0.94 -13.00 -0.26
CA TYR A 33 2.00 -12.00 -0.40
C TYR A 33 3.34 -12.48 0.17
N SER A 34 3.45 -13.78 0.49
CA SER A 34 4.67 -14.37 0.99
C SER A 34 5.75 -14.33 -0.09
N PRO A 35 6.98 -13.90 0.23
CA PRO A 35 8.10 -13.98 -0.71
C PRO A 35 8.49 -15.45 -1.04
N PHE A 36 8.04 -16.43 -0.24
CA PHE A 36 8.21 -17.86 -0.55
C PHE A 36 7.19 -18.38 -1.58
N ASN A 37 6.19 -17.57 -1.93
CA ASN A 37 5.33 -17.84 -3.09
C ASN A 37 5.98 -17.21 -4.32
N GLU A 38 6.44 -18.04 -5.26
CA GLU A 38 7.22 -17.60 -6.43
C GLU A 38 6.46 -16.57 -7.30
N ALA A 39 5.15 -16.74 -7.45
CA ALA A 39 4.33 -15.81 -8.22
C ALA A 39 4.21 -14.45 -7.52
N ALA A 40 4.04 -14.45 -6.19
CA ALA A 40 4.01 -13.22 -5.39
C ALA A 40 5.38 -12.51 -5.42
N LEU A 41 6.47 -13.27 -5.32
CA LEU A 41 7.84 -12.74 -5.39
C LEU A 41 8.09 -12.07 -6.75
N LEU A 42 7.80 -12.76 -7.86
CA LEU A 42 7.97 -12.21 -9.20
C LEU A 42 7.12 -10.95 -9.41
N HIS A 43 5.89 -10.94 -8.89
CA HIS A 43 5.02 -9.77 -8.94
C HIS A 43 5.61 -8.59 -8.17
N SER A 44 6.07 -8.81 -6.94
CA SER A 44 6.69 -7.78 -6.10
C SER A 44 7.94 -7.18 -6.76
N GLN A 45 8.85 -8.01 -7.25
CA GLN A 45 10.05 -7.57 -7.96
C GLN A 45 9.72 -6.81 -9.26
N SER A 46 8.66 -7.22 -9.96
CA SER A 46 8.19 -6.51 -11.15
C SER A 46 7.66 -5.12 -10.81
N LEU A 47 6.89 -4.99 -9.73
CA LEU A 47 6.41 -3.70 -9.25
C LEU A 47 7.57 -2.79 -8.83
N GLU A 48 8.52 -3.31 -8.05
CA GLU A 48 9.74 -2.60 -7.64
C GLU A 48 10.50 -2.02 -8.85
N ARG A 49 10.80 -2.86 -9.85
CA ARG A 49 11.51 -2.43 -11.06
C ARG A 49 10.78 -1.33 -11.81
N ASN A 50 9.46 -1.46 -11.97
CA ASN A 50 8.66 -0.46 -12.69
C ASN A 50 8.51 0.85 -11.90
N LEU A 51 8.35 0.77 -10.57
CA LEU A 51 8.27 1.94 -9.70
C LEU A 51 9.58 2.73 -9.73
N LEU A 52 10.73 2.07 -9.57
CA LEU A 52 12.04 2.73 -9.63
C LEU A 52 12.31 3.36 -11.00
N ALA A 53 11.90 2.70 -12.09
CA ALA A 53 12.00 3.28 -13.43
C ALA A 53 11.13 4.54 -13.57
N LEU A 54 9.91 4.53 -13.03
CA LEU A 54 9.00 5.68 -13.04
C LEU A 54 9.57 6.85 -12.20
N LEU A 55 10.02 6.57 -10.98
CA LEU A 55 10.65 7.56 -10.10
C LEU A 55 11.85 8.21 -10.80
N LYS A 56 12.75 7.40 -11.37
CA LYS A 56 13.90 7.87 -12.14
C LYS A 56 13.49 8.74 -13.33
N ARG A 57 12.47 8.33 -14.09
CA ARG A 57 11.94 9.11 -15.24
C ARG A 57 11.47 10.50 -14.81
N HIS A 58 10.97 10.65 -13.59
CA HIS A 58 10.51 11.91 -13.03
C HIS A 58 11.56 12.62 -12.14
N GLY A 59 12.82 12.17 -12.16
CA GLY A 59 13.92 12.80 -11.41
C GLY A 59 13.98 12.46 -9.92
N PHE A 60 13.20 11.50 -9.45
CA PHE A 60 13.21 11.01 -8.07
C PHE A 60 14.27 9.92 -7.87
N THR A 61 15.54 10.26 -8.06
CA THR A 61 16.67 9.36 -7.80
C THR A 61 17.27 9.51 -6.41
N ASP A 62 16.84 10.52 -5.65
CA ASP A 62 17.18 10.73 -4.24
C ASP A 62 15.89 11.01 -3.46
N LEU A 63 15.60 10.14 -2.48
CA LEU A 63 14.35 10.16 -1.72
C LEU A 63 14.51 10.68 -0.29
N ARG A 64 15.73 11.04 0.14
CA ARG A 64 16.02 11.38 1.55
C ARG A 64 15.11 12.50 2.08
N GLU A 65 14.92 13.53 1.27
CA GLU A 65 14.11 14.71 1.61
C GLU A 65 12.65 14.63 1.11
N LYS A 66 12.21 13.47 0.58
CA LYS A 66 10.86 13.32 0.04
C LYS A 66 9.90 12.84 1.13
N LYS A 67 8.81 13.58 1.30
CA LYS A 67 7.66 13.15 2.09
C LYS A 67 6.77 12.24 1.23
N ILE A 68 6.51 11.03 1.71
CA ILE A 68 5.82 9.98 0.96
C ILE A 68 4.61 9.51 1.77
N LEU A 69 3.43 9.53 1.15
CA LEU A 69 2.19 9.02 1.72
C LEU A 69 1.73 7.81 0.90
N ASP A 70 1.50 6.67 1.56
CA ASP A 70 0.89 5.48 0.97
C ASP A 70 -0.56 5.33 1.43
N VAL A 71 -1.51 5.69 0.57
CA VAL A 71 -2.94 5.66 0.92
C VAL A 71 -3.44 4.22 0.89
N GLY A 72 -3.83 3.71 2.07
CA GLY A 72 -4.23 2.30 2.21
C GLY A 72 -3.00 1.39 2.30
N CYS A 73 -1.98 1.81 3.06
CA CYS A 73 -0.70 1.13 3.17
C CYS A 73 -0.77 -0.32 3.69
N GLY A 74 -1.90 -0.73 4.27
CA GLY A 74 -2.07 -2.06 4.85
C GLY A 74 -1.01 -2.33 5.93
N ASN A 75 -0.14 -3.32 5.68
CA ASN A 75 0.97 -3.67 6.58
C ASN A 75 2.21 -2.77 6.43
N GLY A 76 2.18 -1.77 5.53
CA GLY A 76 3.29 -0.86 5.28
C GLY A 76 4.37 -1.39 4.33
N GLY A 77 4.11 -2.48 3.58
CA GLY A 77 5.11 -3.10 2.70
C GLY A 77 5.78 -2.13 1.72
N ASN A 78 5.00 -1.25 1.06
CA ASN A 78 5.57 -0.24 0.16
C ASN A 78 6.45 0.78 0.89
N LEU A 79 6.06 1.18 2.10
CA LEU A 79 6.88 2.10 2.91
C LEU A 79 8.22 1.46 3.27
N LEU A 80 8.24 0.17 3.59
CA LEU A 80 9.48 -0.58 3.81
C LEU A 80 10.35 -0.64 2.56
N HIS A 81 9.76 -0.81 1.37
CA HIS A 81 10.51 -0.72 0.11
C HIS A 81 11.12 0.68 -0.08
N PHE A 82 10.38 1.75 0.20
CA PHE A 82 10.90 3.12 0.12
C PHE A 82 12.05 3.40 1.10
N LEU A 83 12.06 2.80 2.29
CA LEU A 83 13.24 2.81 3.16
C LEU A 83 14.46 2.20 2.45
N GLY A 84 14.28 1.05 1.79
CA GLY A 84 15.33 0.39 1.00
C GLY A 84 15.83 1.23 -0.18
N TYR A 85 14.99 2.09 -0.73
CA TYR A 85 15.34 3.04 -1.81
C TYR A 85 16.00 4.33 -1.29
N GLY A 86 16.19 4.48 0.02
CA GLY A 86 16.88 5.62 0.65
C GLY A 86 15.97 6.73 1.16
N ALA A 87 14.67 6.51 1.29
CA ALA A 87 13.79 7.44 1.99
C ALA A 87 14.06 7.44 3.51
N GLN A 88 13.87 8.58 4.16
CA GLN A 88 13.97 8.69 5.61
C GLN A 88 12.67 8.22 6.27
N SER A 89 12.76 7.39 7.31
CA SER A 89 11.58 6.86 8.02
C SER A 89 10.68 7.96 8.59
N THR A 90 11.27 9.07 9.02
CA THR A 90 10.56 10.27 9.51
C THR A 90 9.73 10.98 8.44
N ASN A 91 9.93 10.65 7.16
CA ASN A 91 9.22 11.20 6.02
C ASN A 91 8.24 10.20 5.36
N LEU A 92 8.02 9.03 5.97
CA LEU A 92 7.10 8.01 5.47
C LEU A 92 5.80 7.99 6.27
N PHE A 93 4.67 8.02 5.57
CA PHE A 93 3.32 8.07 6.15
C PHE A 93 2.42 7.04 5.46
N GLY A 94 1.57 6.38 6.23
CA GLY A 94 0.58 5.41 5.76
C GLY A 94 -0.80 5.69 6.33
#